data_AF-A1AMJ3-F1
#
_entry.id   AF-A1AMJ3-F1
#
_cell.length_a   1.000
_cell.length_b   1.000
_cell.length_c   1.000
_cell.angle_alpha   90.00
_cell.angle_beta   90.00
_cell.angle_gamma   90.00
#
_symmetry.space_group_name_H-M   'P 1'
#
loop_
_entity.id
_entity.type
_entity.pdbx_description
1 polymer ?
#
loop_
_entity_poly.entity_id
_entity_poly.type
_entity_poly.pdbx_seq_one_letter_code
_entity_poly.pdbx_strand_id
1 'polypeptide(L)'
;MNKIPCIQCGVMILASTAEKTGGLCTPCKTGTRESLEESRQWNKNRRDQLAKAESEREPIEVLRKSGHKMQFHHYHGLEDPAYEIFRAALDTVYDKGNGKNEHIERLSKECRLVYLLWCFDGEIHNGGFDQLFTNSLGNHCLEILQDLDVIGAKKSYDLLRIALSWFPNSSPSTNRRERWTQYELFSEQQKYQTDMDRLDKEFYKDEDKLANLICDYVMHHGSAFIVESDGQL
;
A
#
# COMPACT_ATOMS: atom_id res chain seq x y z
N MET A 1 28.31 -12.35 31.83
CA MET A 1 27.81 -10.96 31.74
C MET A 1 26.58 -10.83 32.62
N ASN A 2 26.61 -9.95 33.60
CA ASN A 2 25.47 -9.75 34.50
C ASN A 2 24.35 -8.99 33.76
N LYS A 3 23.13 -9.53 33.77
CA LYS A 3 21.94 -8.86 33.20
C LYS A 3 21.00 -8.47 34.33
N ILE A 4 20.43 -7.28 34.25
CA ILE A 4 19.48 -6.75 35.23
C ILE A 4 18.19 -6.30 34.51
N PRO A 5 17.01 -6.37 35.16
CA PRO A 5 15.77 -5.96 34.53
C PRO A 5 15.71 -4.44 34.34
N CYS A 6 15.17 -4.00 33.20
CA CYS A 6 14.79 -2.61 32.98
C CYS A 6 13.74 -2.20 34.02
N ILE A 7 13.93 -1.05 34.67
CA ILE A 7 13.04 -0.59 35.76
C ILE A 7 11.61 -0.27 35.29
N GLN A 8 11.40 -0.05 33.99
CA GLN A 8 10.08 0.30 33.44
C GLN A 8 9.33 -0.88 32.84
N CYS A 9 10.00 -1.76 32.10
CA CYS A 9 9.35 -2.85 31.33
C CYS A 9 9.86 -4.25 31.72
N GLY A 10 10.77 -4.37 32.68
CA GLY A 10 11.26 -5.66 33.19
C GLY A 10 12.19 -6.45 32.26
N VAL A 11 12.37 -6.07 30.99
CA VAL A 11 13.28 -6.77 30.06
C VAL A 11 14.73 -6.76 30.58
N MET A 12 15.38 -7.91 30.51
CA MET A 12 16.77 -8.09 30.92
C MET A 12 17.75 -7.36 29.99
N ILE A 13 18.49 -6.41 30.53
CA ILE A 13 19.53 -5.64 29.84
C ILE A 13 20.90 -5.87 30.48
N LEU A 14 21.99 -5.57 29.77
CA LEU A 14 23.32 -5.65 30.35
C LEU A 14 23.46 -4.62 31.49
N ALA A 15 24.18 -4.98 32.56
CA ALA A 15 24.45 -4.05 33.66
C ALA A 15 25.10 -2.74 33.17
N SER A 16 26.02 -2.82 32.21
CA SER A 16 26.65 -1.65 31.58
C SER A 16 25.67 -0.78 30.77
N THR A 17 24.62 -1.37 30.20
CA THR A 17 23.53 -0.60 29.58
C THR A 17 22.77 0.15 30.64
N ALA A 18 22.35 -0.54 31.71
CA ALA A 18 21.61 0.05 32.81
C ALA A 18 22.35 1.23 33.48
N GLU A 19 23.66 1.13 33.68
CA GLU A 19 24.48 2.24 34.20
C GLU A 19 24.41 3.47 33.29
N LYS A 20 24.49 3.29 31.96
CA LYS A 20 24.45 4.39 30.97
C LYS A 20 23.05 4.98 30.75
N THR A 21 22.01 4.25 31.12
CA THR A 21 20.61 4.61 30.82
C THR A 21 19.78 4.88 32.06
N GLY A 22 20.38 4.86 33.26
CA GLY A 22 19.65 5.03 34.51
C GLY A 22 18.69 3.89 34.82
N GLY A 23 19.04 2.66 34.43
CA GLY A 23 18.22 1.46 34.65
C GLY A 23 17.20 1.16 33.55
N LEU A 24 17.13 1.97 32.50
CA LEU A 24 16.18 1.78 31.40
C LEU A 24 16.80 0.99 30.24
N CYS A 25 16.02 0.18 29.53
CA CYS A 25 16.44 -0.31 28.23
C CYS A 25 16.41 0.83 27.20
N THR A 26 17.13 0.69 26.09
CA THR A 26 17.15 1.72 25.03
C THR A 26 15.75 2.14 24.58
N PRO A 27 14.79 1.22 24.27
CA PRO A 27 13.43 1.63 23.88
C PRO A 27 12.66 2.40 24.96
N CYS A 28 12.78 2.04 26.24
CA CYS A 28 12.14 2.80 27.31
C CYS A 28 12.78 4.17 27.47
N LYS A 29 14.12 4.26 27.37
CA LYS A 29 14.85 5.54 27.44
C LYS A 29 14.45 6.48 26.29
N THR A 30 14.21 5.94 25.09
CA THR A 30 13.83 6.73 23.91
C THR A 30 12.32 6.89 23.75
N GLY A 31 11.50 6.35 24.65
CA GLY A 31 10.03 6.42 24.56
C GLY A 31 9.42 5.56 23.45
N THR A 32 10.16 4.63 22.84
CA THR A 32 9.70 3.78 21.71
C THR A 32 9.30 2.37 22.14
N ARG A 33 9.21 2.11 23.45
CA ARG A 33 8.91 0.77 23.97
C ARG A 33 7.53 0.28 23.57
N GLU A 34 6.51 1.12 23.76
CA GLU A 34 5.11 0.79 23.49
C GLU A 34 4.90 0.46 22.01
N SER A 35 5.32 1.37 21.12
CA SER A 35 5.23 1.15 19.66
C SER A 35 5.98 -0.11 19.19
N LEU A 36 7.12 -0.45 19.81
CA LEU A 36 7.85 -1.67 19.51
C LEU A 36 7.09 -2.93 19.98
N GLU A 37 6.39 -2.88 21.10
CA GLU A 37 5.57 -3.98 21.60
C GLU A 37 4.30 -4.15 20.76
N GLU A 38 3.63 -3.06 20.41
CA GLU A 38 2.50 -3.05 19.47
C GLU A 38 2.92 -3.65 18.12
N SER A 39 4.06 -3.21 17.57
CA SER A 39 4.59 -3.75 16.31
C SER A 39 4.87 -5.25 16.40
N ARG A 40 5.40 -5.74 17.53
CA ARG A 40 5.63 -7.18 17.75
C ARG A 40 4.34 -7.95 17.85
N GLN A 41 3.35 -7.42 18.57
CA GLN A 41 2.06 -8.06 18.72
C GLN A 41 1.31 -8.09 17.39
N TRP A 42 1.31 -7.00 16.62
CA TRP A 42 0.77 -6.95 15.27
C TRP A 42 1.45 -7.98 14.36
N ASN A 43 2.79 -8.03 14.35
CA ASN A 43 3.53 -9.02 13.56
C ASN A 43 3.19 -10.47 13.97
N LYS A 44 3.04 -10.74 15.27
CA LYS A 44 2.66 -12.06 15.76
C LYS A 44 1.23 -12.41 15.34
N ASN A 45 0.26 -11.53 15.58
CA ASN A 45 -1.14 -11.71 15.20
C ASN A 45 -1.26 -11.95 13.69
N ARG A 46 -0.55 -11.17 12.88
CA ARG A 46 -0.52 -11.32 11.43
C ARG A 46 0.03 -12.69 11.02
N ARG A 47 1.15 -13.13 11.62
CA ARG A 47 1.70 -14.48 11.38
C ARG A 47 0.72 -15.59 11.76
N ASP A 48 0.08 -15.48 12.92
CA ASP A 48 -0.88 -16.48 13.39
C ASP A 48 -2.13 -16.52 12.49
N GLN A 49 -2.61 -15.36 12.02
CA GLN A 49 -3.71 -15.25 11.05
C GLN A 49 -3.34 -15.87 9.70
N LEU A 50 -2.15 -15.55 9.17
CA LEU A 50 -1.67 -16.12 7.90
C LEU A 50 -1.54 -17.64 7.99
N ALA A 51 -0.93 -18.17 9.06
CA ALA A 51 -0.78 -19.61 9.26
C ALA A 51 -2.13 -20.34 9.38
N LYS A 52 -3.10 -19.73 10.08
CA LYS A 52 -4.46 -20.28 10.15
C LYS A 52 -5.10 -20.30 8.77
N ALA A 53 -5.09 -19.18 8.06
CA ALA A 53 -5.69 -19.07 6.74
C ALA A 53 -5.05 -20.05 5.76
N GLU A 54 -3.72 -20.21 5.78
CA GLU A 54 -2.99 -21.18 4.94
C GLU A 54 -3.48 -22.61 5.19
N SER A 55 -3.69 -23.00 6.45
CA SER A 55 -4.14 -24.34 6.83
C SER A 55 -5.59 -24.64 6.44
N GLU A 56 -6.44 -23.62 6.34
CA GLU A 56 -7.88 -23.73 6.05
C GLU A 56 -8.20 -23.52 4.56
N ARG A 57 -7.20 -23.12 3.75
CA ARG A 57 -7.39 -22.68 2.35
C ARG A 57 -7.54 -23.84 1.37
N GLU A 58 -8.56 -23.75 0.52
CA GLU A 58 -8.63 -24.57 -0.70
C GLU A 58 -7.65 -24.07 -1.78
N PRO A 59 -6.96 -24.96 -2.52
CA PRO A 59 -5.99 -24.55 -3.54
C PRO A 59 -6.62 -23.60 -4.59
N ILE A 60 -6.04 -22.40 -4.71
CA ILE A 60 -6.60 -21.31 -5.54
C ILE A 60 -6.67 -21.68 -7.02
N GLU A 61 -5.77 -22.53 -7.51
CA GLU A 61 -5.79 -23.04 -8.88
C GLU A 61 -7.00 -23.92 -9.16
N VAL A 62 -7.52 -24.61 -8.14
CA VAL A 62 -8.75 -25.42 -8.24
C VAL A 62 -9.96 -24.49 -8.31
N LEU A 63 -10.03 -23.50 -7.41
CA LEU A 63 -11.10 -22.50 -7.40
C LEU A 63 -11.17 -21.72 -8.72
N ARG A 64 -10.04 -21.24 -9.24
CA ARG A 64 -9.98 -20.52 -10.54
C ARG A 64 -10.49 -21.35 -11.71
N LYS A 65 -10.23 -22.66 -11.74
CA LYS A 65 -10.67 -23.58 -12.80
C LYS A 65 -12.15 -23.94 -12.72
N SER A 66 -12.76 -23.80 -11.55
CA SER A 66 -14.15 -24.17 -11.29
C SER A 66 -15.17 -23.10 -11.72
N GLY A 67 -14.72 -21.93 -12.17
CA GLY A 67 -15.60 -20.81 -12.54
C GLY A 67 -16.27 -20.10 -11.35
N HIS A 68 -15.86 -20.41 -10.11
CA HIS A 68 -16.35 -19.70 -8.93
C HIS A 68 -15.99 -18.21 -8.99
N LYS A 69 -16.92 -17.36 -8.56
CA LYS A 69 -16.62 -15.94 -8.35
C LYS A 69 -15.60 -15.81 -7.22
N MET A 70 -14.43 -15.31 -7.55
CA MET A 70 -13.32 -15.19 -6.60
C MET A 70 -13.58 -14.04 -5.64
N GLN A 71 -13.41 -14.31 -4.34
CA GLN A 71 -13.47 -13.34 -3.26
C GLN A 71 -12.12 -13.27 -2.53
N PHE A 72 -11.87 -12.18 -1.80
CA PHE A 72 -10.61 -11.92 -1.11
C PHE A 72 -10.22 -13.02 -0.12
N HIS A 73 -11.18 -13.59 0.62
CA HIS A 73 -10.91 -14.68 1.56
C HIS A 73 -10.31 -15.94 0.92
N HIS A 74 -10.51 -16.18 -0.39
CA HIS A 74 -9.86 -17.28 -1.10
C HIS A 74 -8.34 -17.09 -1.24
N TYR A 75 -7.86 -15.87 -1.06
CA TYR A 75 -6.45 -15.49 -1.12
C TYR A 75 -5.82 -15.41 0.28
N HIS A 76 -6.63 -15.44 1.35
CA HIS A 76 -6.11 -15.44 2.72
C HIS A 76 -5.19 -16.65 2.93
N GLY A 77 -4.02 -16.43 3.54
CA GLY A 77 -3.03 -17.48 3.78
C GLY A 77 -2.02 -17.71 2.66
N LEU A 78 -2.12 -16.97 1.56
CA LEU A 78 -1.00 -16.84 0.62
C LEU A 78 0.10 -15.97 1.24
N GLU A 79 1.35 -16.13 0.77
CA GLU A 79 2.49 -15.35 1.24
C GLU A 79 2.28 -13.84 1.05
N ASP A 80 1.74 -13.45 -0.10
CA ASP A 80 1.34 -12.08 -0.41
C ASP A 80 -0.07 -12.06 -1.03
N PRO A 81 -1.13 -12.01 -0.20
CA PRO A 81 -2.51 -12.06 -0.67
C PRO A 81 -2.89 -10.83 -1.50
N ALA A 82 -2.31 -9.66 -1.20
CA ALA A 82 -2.56 -8.43 -1.93
C ALA A 82 -1.98 -8.49 -3.35
N TYR A 83 -0.74 -8.99 -3.48
CA TYR A 83 -0.12 -9.19 -4.79
C TYR A 83 -0.91 -10.18 -5.66
N GLU A 84 -1.40 -11.27 -5.07
CA GLU A 84 -2.17 -12.27 -5.83
C GLU A 84 -3.56 -11.75 -6.25
N ILE A 85 -4.18 -10.87 -5.45
CA ILE A 85 -5.37 -10.13 -5.86
C ILE A 85 -5.03 -9.14 -6.97
N PHE A 86 -3.95 -8.38 -6.85
CA PHE A 86 -3.48 -7.49 -7.91
C PHE A 86 -3.26 -8.24 -9.23
N ARG A 87 -2.64 -9.42 -9.21
CA ARG A 87 -2.48 -10.25 -10.41
C ARG A 87 -3.81 -10.69 -11.01
N ALA A 88 -4.77 -11.09 -10.18
CA ALA A 88 -6.11 -11.44 -10.64
C ALA A 88 -6.87 -10.23 -11.21
N ALA A 89 -6.66 -9.05 -10.63
CA ALA A 89 -7.19 -7.79 -11.12
C ALA A 89 -6.57 -7.45 -12.48
N LEU A 90 -5.25 -7.59 -12.64
CA LEU A 90 -4.53 -7.32 -13.88
C LEU A 90 -5.08 -8.14 -15.06
N ASP A 91 -5.35 -9.44 -14.84
CA ASP A 91 -5.98 -10.32 -15.82
C ASP A 91 -7.41 -9.90 -16.22
N THR A 92 -8.10 -9.18 -15.33
CA THR A 92 -9.47 -8.68 -15.56
C THR A 92 -9.45 -7.34 -16.30
N VAL A 93 -8.53 -6.47 -15.92
CA VAL A 93 -8.37 -5.11 -16.43
C VAL A 93 -7.95 -5.13 -17.90
N TYR A 94 -7.07 -6.04 -18.30
CA TYR A 94 -6.59 -6.10 -19.68
C TYR A 94 -7.23 -7.24 -20.47
N ASP A 95 -7.73 -6.93 -21.67
CA ASP A 95 -8.18 -7.95 -22.61
C ASP A 95 -7.00 -8.84 -23.05
N LYS A 96 -7.23 -10.16 -23.09
CA LYS A 96 -6.24 -11.21 -23.44
C LYS A 96 -5.61 -11.11 -24.84
N GLY A 97 -5.83 -10.03 -25.59
CA GLY A 97 -5.42 -9.90 -26.99
C GLY A 97 -4.75 -8.58 -27.40
N ASN A 98 -4.75 -7.51 -26.60
CA ASN A 98 -4.16 -6.25 -27.04
C ASN A 98 -3.29 -5.50 -26.03
N GLY A 99 -3.47 -5.69 -24.71
CA GLY A 99 -2.71 -4.97 -23.66
C GLY A 99 -2.75 -3.43 -23.78
N LYS A 100 -3.71 -2.89 -24.54
CA LYS A 100 -3.74 -1.47 -24.94
C LYS A 100 -4.89 -0.70 -24.28
N ASN A 101 -6.01 -1.39 -24.03
CA ASN A 101 -7.18 -0.79 -23.40
C ASN A 101 -7.32 -1.34 -21.99
N GLU A 102 -7.40 -0.42 -21.03
CA GLU A 102 -7.63 -0.71 -19.63
C GLU A 102 -9.14 -0.71 -19.35
N HIS A 103 -9.63 -1.75 -18.67
CA HIS A 103 -11.03 -1.92 -18.28
C HIS A 103 -11.18 -2.00 -16.75
N ILE A 104 -10.66 -0.99 -16.07
CA ILE A 104 -10.63 -0.89 -14.61
C ILE A 104 -12.02 -0.82 -13.98
N GLU A 105 -13.05 -0.47 -14.74
CA GLU A 105 -14.46 -0.53 -14.35
C GLU A 105 -14.99 -1.95 -14.11
N ARG A 106 -14.30 -2.99 -14.58
CA ARG A 106 -14.69 -4.40 -14.37
C ARG A 106 -14.37 -4.88 -12.95
N LEU A 107 -13.45 -4.22 -12.27
CA LEU A 107 -13.06 -4.57 -10.91
C LEU A 107 -14.10 -4.09 -9.92
N SER A 108 -14.37 -4.90 -8.89
CA SER A 108 -15.14 -4.42 -7.74
C SER A 108 -14.45 -3.22 -7.10
N LYS A 109 -15.19 -2.40 -6.36
CA LYS A 109 -14.63 -1.27 -5.60
C LYS A 109 -13.40 -1.66 -4.76
N GLU A 110 -13.48 -2.73 -3.96
CA GLU A 110 -12.39 -3.16 -3.09
C GLU A 110 -11.19 -3.68 -3.90
N CYS A 111 -11.43 -4.41 -4.98
CA CYS A 111 -10.38 -4.94 -5.85
C CYS A 111 -9.67 -3.82 -6.63
N ARG A 112 -10.43 -2.81 -7.06
CA ARG A 112 -9.93 -1.61 -7.72
C ARG A 112 -9.01 -0.81 -6.83
N LEU A 113 -9.35 -0.64 -5.56
CA LEU A 113 -8.46 -0.02 -4.57
C LEU A 113 -7.12 -0.76 -4.49
N VAL A 114 -7.16 -2.09 -4.32
CA VAL A 114 -5.94 -2.91 -4.25
C VAL A 114 -5.13 -2.75 -5.54
N TYR A 115 -5.77 -2.81 -6.70
CA TYR A 115 -5.12 -2.63 -8.00
C TYR A 115 -4.45 -1.26 -8.13
N LEU A 116 -5.19 -0.19 -7.87
CA LEU A 116 -4.70 1.20 -8.00
C LEU A 116 -3.53 1.49 -7.07
N LEU A 117 -3.58 1.01 -5.83
CA LEU A 117 -2.51 1.24 -4.86
C LEU A 117 -1.24 0.42 -5.18
N TRP A 118 -1.39 -0.80 -5.71
CA TRP A 118 -0.25 -1.57 -6.23
C TRP A 118 0.39 -0.90 -7.45
N CYS A 119 -0.42 -0.42 -8.39
CA CYS A 119 0.08 0.34 -9.54
C CYS A 119 0.74 1.65 -9.09
N PHE A 120 0.17 2.35 -8.12
CA PHE A 120 0.71 3.60 -7.58
C PHE A 120 2.09 3.39 -7.00
N ASP A 121 2.25 2.39 -6.12
CA ASP A 121 3.56 2.04 -5.56
C ASP A 121 4.58 1.73 -6.66
N GLY A 122 4.17 0.99 -7.69
CA GLY A 122 4.99 0.67 -8.85
C GLY A 122 5.39 1.90 -9.69
N GLU A 123 4.47 2.84 -9.96
CA GLU A 123 4.79 4.06 -10.73
C GLU A 123 5.86 4.89 -10.01
N ILE A 124 5.71 5.10 -8.70
CA ILE A 124 6.66 5.91 -7.93
C ILE A 124 8.03 5.22 -7.85
N HIS A 125 8.09 3.90 -7.61
CA HIS A 125 9.36 3.18 -7.58
C HIS A 125 10.07 3.09 -8.94
N ASN A 126 9.32 3.12 -10.05
CA ASN A 126 9.89 3.01 -11.39
C ASN A 126 10.34 4.36 -11.96
N GLY A 127 9.64 5.46 -11.65
CA GLY A 127 9.95 6.77 -12.23
C GLY A 127 9.43 7.97 -11.45
N GLY A 128 9.13 7.80 -10.16
CA GLY A 128 8.69 8.88 -9.27
C GLY A 128 7.28 9.39 -9.53
N PHE A 129 6.91 10.46 -8.83
CA PHE A 129 5.61 11.14 -9.03
C PHE A 129 5.43 11.67 -10.46
N ASP A 130 6.53 12.01 -11.15
CA ASP A 130 6.48 12.37 -12.57
C ASP A 130 5.93 11.23 -13.43
N GLN A 131 6.35 10.00 -13.18
CA GLN A 131 5.84 8.85 -13.94
C GLN A 131 4.35 8.63 -13.70
N LEU A 132 3.88 8.77 -12.45
CA LEU A 132 2.45 8.73 -12.13
C LEU A 132 1.65 9.75 -12.95
N PHE A 133 2.10 11.01 -12.99
CA PHE A 133 1.39 12.08 -13.70
C PHE A 133 1.39 11.90 -15.21
N THR A 134 2.46 11.34 -15.74
CA THR A 134 2.67 11.18 -17.18
C THR A 134 2.03 9.90 -17.74
N ASN A 135 1.88 8.85 -16.94
CA ASN A 135 1.23 7.59 -17.34
C ASN A 135 -0.29 7.61 -17.19
N SER A 136 -0.94 6.56 -17.68
CA SER A 136 -2.40 6.41 -17.62
C SER A 136 -2.92 6.34 -16.19
N LEU A 137 -2.14 5.80 -15.24
CA LEU A 137 -2.53 5.73 -13.84
C LEU A 137 -2.83 7.12 -13.25
N GLY A 138 -2.19 8.18 -13.76
CA GLY A 138 -2.50 9.56 -13.38
C GLY A 138 -3.94 9.99 -13.64
N ASN A 139 -4.72 9.23 -14.41
CA ASN A 139 -6.17 9.44 -14.54
C ASN A 139 -6.91 9.21 -13.21
N HIS A 140 -6.29 8.48 -12.28
CA HIS A 140 -6.87 8.02 -11.02
C HIS A 140 -6.24 8.71 -9.80
N CYS A 141 -5.46 9.79 -9.97
CA CYS A 141 -4.75 10.44 -8.86
C CYS A 141 -5.63 10.79 -7.65
N LEU A 142 -6.83 11.33 -7.87
CA LEU A 142 -7.75 11.69 -6.78
C LEU A 142 -8.40 10.47 -6.13
N GLU A 143 -8.61 9.40 -6.90
CA GLU A 143 -9.12 8.12 -6.40
C GLU A 143 -8.06 7.44 -5.54
N ILE A 144 -6.82 7.35 -6.03
CA ILE A 144 -5.65 6.86 -5.28
C ILE A 144 -5.48 7.65 -3.98
N LEU A 145 -5.63 8.98 -4.02
CA LEU A 145 -5.55 9.81 -2.82
C LEU A 145 -6.62 9.43 -1.78
N GLN A 146 -7.85 9.18 -2.21
CA GLN A 146 -8.92 8.71 -1.32
C GLN A 146 -8.64 7.31 -0.79
N ASP A 147 -8.15 6.41 -1.63
CA ASP A 147 -7.81 5.04 -1.28
C ASP A 147 -6.69 4.97 -0.23
N LEU A 148 -5.68 5.84 -0.34
CA LEU A 148 -4.62 5.99 0.68
C LEU A 148 -5.20 6.42 2.03
N ASP A 149 -6.22 7.28 2.05
CA ASP A 149 -6.93 7.66 3.28
C ASP A 149 -7.73 6.48 3.85
N VAL A 150 -8.43 5.72 2.99
CA VAL A 150 -9.19 4.53 3.38
C VAL A 150 -8.33 3.48 4.10
N ILE A 151 -7.12 3.23 3.61
CA ILE A 151 -6.20 2.26 4.25
C ILE A 151 -5.34 2.88 5.35
N GLY A 152 -5.49 4.18 5.62
CA GLY A 152 -4.74 4.90 6.66
C GLY A 152 -3.27 5.16 6.34
N ALA A 153 -2.87 5.14 5.07
CA ALA A 153 -1.51 5.43 4.59
C ALA A 153 -1.22 6.94 4.61
N LYS A 154 -1.10 7.51 5.82
CA LYS A 154 -1.05 8.96 6.05
C LYS A 154 0.15 9.63 5.38
N LYS A 155 1.34 9.01 5.42
CA LYS A 155 2.54 9.61 4.83
C LYS A 155 2.43 9.65 3.32
N SER A 156 2.06 8.55 2.69
CA SER A 156 1.82 8.42 1.25
C SER A 156 0.70 9.37 0.79
N TYR A 157 -0.38 9.48 1.56
CA TYR A 157 -1.46 10.45 1.32
C TYR A 157 -0.91 11.88 1.28
N ASP A 158 -0.14 12.28 2.28
CA ASP A 158 0.42 13.64 2.34
C ASP A 158 1.41 13.92 1.21
N LEU A 159 2.25 12.94 0.86
CA LEU A 159 3.18 13.06 -0.27
C LEU A 159 2.43 13.24 -1.59
N LEU A 160 1.43 12.40 -1.88
CA LEU A 160 0.62 12.53 -3.08
C LEU A 160 -0.16 13.85 -3.07
N ARG A 161 -0.77 14.25 -1.96
CA ARG A 161 -1.49 15.53 -1.84
C ARG A 161 -0.59 16.72 -2.15
N ILE A 162 0.65 16.72 -1.66
CA ILE A 162 1.63 17.78 -1.97
C ILE A 162 1.99 17.73 -3.44
N ALA A 163 2.24 16.55 -4.01
CA ALA A 163 2.55 16.40 -5.43
C ALA A 163 1.41 16.95 -6.32
N LEU A 164 0.16 16.64 -5.97
CA LEU A 164 -1.04 17.11 -6.67
C LEU A 164 -1.24 18.63 -6.60
N SER A 165 -0.70 19.31 -5.58
CA SER A 165 -0.85 20.76 -5.42
C SER A 165 -0.23 21.61 -6.54
N TRP A 166 0.63 21.00 -7.36
CA TRP A 166 1.17 21.61 -8.57
C TRP A 166 0.15 21.73 -9.71
N PHE A 167 -0.87 20.87 -9.72
CA PHE A 167 -1.96 20.97 -10.69
C PHE A 167 -2.92 22.10 -10.30
N PRO A 168 -3.58 22.75 -11.29
CA PRO A 168 -4.62 23.73 -11.02
C PRO A 168 -5.68 23.17 -10.06
N ASN A 169 -5.96 23.91 -8.98
CA ASN A 169 -6.89 23.50 -7.92
C ASN A 169 -6.56 22.16 -7.25
N SER A 170 -5.30 21.70 -7.30
CA SER A 170 -4.89 20.36 -6.84
C SER A 170 -5.63 19.20 -7.52
N SER A 171 -6.13 19.41 -8.74
CA SER A 171 -7.01 18.48 -9.44
C SER A 171 -6.49 18.21 -10.86
N PRO A 172 -5.58 17.24 -11.04
CA PRO A 172 -5.18 16.81 -12.38
C PRO A 172 -6.38 16.29 -13.17
N SER A 173 -6.41 16.51 -14.49
CA SER A 173 -7.45 15.96 -15.36
C SER A 173 -7.38 14.43 -15.38
N THR A 174 -8.54 13.78 -15.40
CA THR A 174 -8.66 12.33 -15.62
C THR A 174 -8.41 11.96 -17.09
N ASN A 175 -8.32 12.93 -17.99
CA ASN A 175 -7.88 12.74 -19.36
C ASN A 175 -6.36 12.96 -19.47
N ARG A 176 -5.62 11.92 -19.88
CA ARG A 176 -4.16 11.97 -20.00
C ARG A 176 -3.64 13.13 -20.86
N ARG A 177 -4.30 13.45 -21.98
CA ARG A 177 -3.86 14.52 -22.88
C ARG A 177 -4.02 15.89 -22.23
N GLU A 178 -5.16 16.13 -21.59
CA GLU A 178 -5.41 17.39 -20.87
C GLU A 178 -4.49 17.53 -19.66
N ARG A 179 -4.27 16.44 -18.91
CA ARG A 179 -3.33 16.41 -17.79
C ARG A 179 -1.92 16.71 -18.25
N TRP A 180 -1.53 16.24 -19.43
CA TRP A 180 -0.23 16.59 -20.02
C TRP A 180 -0.08 18.10 -20.23
N THR A 181 -1.11 18.75 -20.79
CA THR A 181 -1.13 20.21 -20.94
C THR A 181 -1.08 20.93 -19.61
N GLN A 182 -1.68 20.38 -18.54
CA GLN A 182 -1.56 20.95 -17.18
C GLN A 182 -0.14 20.78 -16.63
N TYR A 183 0.46 19.60 -16.84
CA TYR A 183 1.79 19.23 -16.37
C TYR A 183 2.91 20.09 -17.00
N GLU A 184 2.82 20.35 -18.31
CA GLU A 184 3.77 21.18 -19.05
C GLU A 184 3.90 22.62 -18.50
N LEU A 185 2.89 23.12 -17.78
CA LEU A 185 2.92 24.46 -17.18
C LEU A 185 3.96 24.60 -16.05
N PHE A 186 4.35 23.48 -15.44
CA PHE A 186 5.24 23.48 -14.28
C PHE A 186 6.41 22.50 -14.36
N SER A 187 6.37 21.50 -15.25
CA SER A 187 7.36 20.42 -15.28
C SER A 187 8.80 20.89 -15.46
N GLU A 188 9.04 21.96 -16.21
CA GLU A 188 10.40 22.50 -16.42
C GLU A 188 10.87 23.47 -15.31
N GLN A 189 10.01 23.77 -14.33
CA GLN A 189 10.38 24.68 -13.25
C GLN A 189 11.38 24.01 -12.31
N GLN A 190 12.52 24.66 -12.04
CA GLN A 190 13.52 24.15 -11.11
C GLN A 190 12.96 23.86 -9.72
N LYS A 191 11.99 24.67 -9.26
CA LYS A 191 11.31 24.45 -7.98
C LYS A 191 10.51 23.14 -7.99
N TYR A 192 9.79 22.87 -9.07
CA TYR A 192 9.04 21.62 -9.23
C TYR A 192 9.97 20.41 -9.16
N GLN A 193 11.05 20.42 -9.94
CA GLN A 193 12.04 19.35 -9.99
C GLN A 193 12.63 19.05 -8.60
N THR A 194 13.06 20.10 -7.87
CA THR A 194 13.57 19.95 -6.50
C THR A 194 12.52 19.40 -5.52
N ASP A 195 11.26 19.82 -5.67
CA ASP A 195 10.17 19.33 -4.83
C ASP A 195 9.83 17.86 -5.13
N MET A 196 9.76 17.45 -6.40
CA MET A 196 9.51 16.05 -6.79
C MET A 196 10.63 15.12 -6.31
N ASP A 197 11.89 15.50 -6.53
CA ASP A 197 13.06 14.77 -6.02
C ASP A 197 12.99 14.51 -4.51
N ARG A 198 12.48 15.50 -3.76
CA ARG A 198 12.28 15.37 -2.31
C ARG A 198 11.13 14.42 -1.99
N LEU A 199 9.99 14.54 -2.67
CA LEU A 199 8.83 13.70 -2.43
C LEU A 199 9.12 12.23 -2.74
N ASP A 200 9.78 11.94 -3.85
CA ASP A 200 10.21 10.59 -4.22
C ASP A 200 11.10 9.98 -3.12
N LYS A 201 12.13 10.72 -2.68
CA LYS A 201 13.03 10.27 -1.60
C LYS A 201 12.29 10.02 -0.28
N GLU A 202 11.28 10.83 0.04
CA GLU A 202 10.46 10.61 1.23
C GLU A 202 9.55 9.39 1.06
N PHE A 203 9.04 9.12 -0.15
CA PHE A 203 8.23 7.94 -0.44
C PHE A 203 9.04 6.66 -0.29
N TYR A 204 10.28 6.62 -0.80
CA TYR A 204 11.17 5.45 -0.72
C TYR A 204 11.56 5.03 0.71
N LYS A 205 11.34 5.89 1.71
CA LYS A 205 11.50 5.50 3.12
C LYS A 205 10.45 4.50 3.57
N ASP A 206 9.32 4.41 2.85
CA ASP A 206 8.23 3.48 3.11
C ASP A 206 7.80 3.55 4.59
N GLU A 207 7.47 4.75 5.08
CA GLU A 207 7.11 4.94 6.50
C GLU A 207 5.77 4.28 6.82
N ASP A 208 4.83 4.26 5.88
CA ASP A 208 3.51 3.66 6.05
C ASP A 208 3.52 2.13 5.94
N LYS A 209 4.59 1.53 5.38
CA LYS A 209 4.60 0.10 5.01
C LYS A 209 3.43 -0.23 4.10
N LEU A 210 3.35 0.48 2.97
CA LEU A 210 2.17 0.52 2.10
C LEU A 210 1.68 -0.88 1.71
N ALA A 211 2.58 -1.79 1.32
CA ALA A 211 2.23 -3.17 1.00
C ALA A 211 1.55 -3.93 2.16
N ASN A 212 1.97 -3.68 3.41
CA ASN A 212 1.33 -4.27 4.59
C ASN A 212 -0.08 -3.72 4.79
N LEU A 213 -0.30 -2.42 4.59
CA LEU A 213 -1.64 -1.82 4.71
C LEU A 213 -2.60 -2.35 3.64
N ILE A 214 -2.13 -2.55 2.41
CA ILE A 214 -2.94 -3.16 1.35
C ILE A 214 -3.26 -4.63 1.71
N CYS A 215 -2.30 -5.38 2.25
CA CYS A 215 -2.54 -6.74 2.76
C CYS A 215 -3.59 -6.74 3.88
N ASP A 216 -3.48 -5.84 4.86
CA ASP A 216 -4.42 -5.75 5.97
C ASP A 216 -5.84 -5.42 5.47
N TYR A 217 -5.96 -4.52 4.48
CA TYR A 217 -7.22 -4.23 3.80
C TYR A 217 -7.82 -5.50 3.18
N VAL A 218 -7.04 -6.29 2.44
CA VAL A 218 -7.48 -7.57 1.88
C VAL A 218 -7.97 -8.54 2.96
N MET A 219 -7.26 -8.63 4.09
CA MET A 219 -7.61 -9.52 5.19
C MET A 219 -8.93 -9.10 5.87
N HIS A 220 -9.19 -7.79 5.96
CA HIS A 220 -10.42 -7.25 6.56
C HIS A 220 -11.64 -7.24 5.62
N HIS A 221 -11.42 -7.35 4.31
CA HIS A 221 -12.48 -7.31 3.29
C HIS A 221 -12.72 -8.68 2.62
N GLY A 222 -12.65 -9.78 3.39
CA GLY A 222 -12.70 -11.15 2.88
C GLY A 222 -13.88 -11.50 1.96
N SER A 223 -15.05 -10.86 2.13
CA SER A 223 -16.24 -11.08 1.30
C SER A 223 -16.24 -10.31 -0.03
N ALA A 224 -15.28 -9.40 -0.25
CA ALA A 224 -15.20 -8.63 -1.49
C ALA A 224 -14.84 -9.53 -2.67
N PHE A 225 -15.49 -9.30 -3.81
CA PHE A 225 -15.21 -10.02 -5.06
C PHE A 225 -14.05 -9.38 -5.82
N ILE A 226 -13.42 -10.11 -6.74
CA ILE A 226 -12.42 -9.54 -7.66
C ILE A 226 -13.09 -8.67 -8.75
N VAL A 227 -14.22 -9.12 -9.27
CA VAL A 227 -14.98 -8.46 -10.34
C VAL A 227 -16.26 -7.86 -9.78
N GLU A 228 -16.74 -6.77 -10.36
CA GLU A 228 -18.09 -6.29 -10.07
C GLU A 228 -19.11 -7.40 -10.32
N SER A 229 -20.05 -7.56 -9.39
CA SER A 229 -21.10 -8.56 -9.53
C SER A 229 -22.09 -8.10 -10.60
N ASP A 230 -21.88 -8.51 -11.85
CA ASP A 230 -22.78 -8.35 -13.02
C ASP A 230 -23.91 -7.34 -12.79
N GLY A 231 -23.58 -6.05 -12.74
CA GLY A 231 -24.54 -5.01 -13.04
C GLY A 231 -24.78 -5.10 -14.54
N GLN A 232 -26.00 -5.46 -14.93
CA GLN A 232 -26.45 -5.38 -16.33
C GLN A 232 -25.92 -4.10 -16.99
N LEU A 233 -25.34 -4.29 -18.18
CA LEU A 233 -24.95 -3.28 -19.17
C LEU A 233 -25.66 -1.92 -19.02
#